data_AF-A0AA89BI86-F1
#
_entry.id   AF-A0AA89BI86-F1
#
_cell.length_a   1.000
_cell.length_b   1.000
_cell.length_c   1.000
_cell.angle_alpha   90.00
_cell.angle_beta   90.00
_cell.angle_gamma   90.00
#
_symmetry.space_group_name_H-M   'P 1'
#
loop_
_entity.id
_entity.type
_entity.pdbx_description
1 polymer ?
#
loop_
_entity_poly.entity_id
_entity_poly.type
_entity_poly.pdbx_seq_one_letter_code
_entity_poly.pdbx_strand_id
1 'polypeptide(L)'
;MEVPHVVILPFPVQGHIKPMFNLSKLLCHAGFDVTLVNSYHNQVRILNLIDQYEFQSQFPRLRFVSISDGLPSDHPRAGPQATDLFGSTVAVSKPEFRDLIVSLVEEEKAPTCIVADGIMSFAVDVAEEFQIHAITFRTYNATCTWVCFHLQKLVHNGEIPFQENEDMERQITCKKSYDAKIFQVFADSKSNLKSDSSLRSHSQHLGGARSPNALTSPINLP
;
A
#
# COMPACT_ATOMS: atom_id res chain seq x y z
N MET A 1 -1.48 19.88 15.16
CA MET A 1 -1.86 18.55 14.63
C MET A 1 -0.59 17.76 14.51
N GLU A 2 -0.62 16.51 14.96
CA GLU A 2 0.50 15.59 14.80
C GLU A 2 0.73 15.31 13.31
N VAL A 3 1.99 15.24 12.87
CA VAL A 3 2.33 14.98 11.48
C VAL A 3 2.09 13.51 11.18
N PRO A 4 1.24 13.13 10.20
CA PRO A 4 0.99 11.73 9.92
C PRO A 4 2.25 11.04 9.39
N HIS A 5 2.57 9.88 9.96
CA HIS A 5 3.70 9.04 9.57
C HIS A 5 3.23 7.93 8.62
N VAL A 6 3.85 7.84 7.45
CA VAL A 6 3.57 6.83 6.41
C VAL A 6 4.76 5.89 6.25
N VAL A 7 4.53 4.59 6.40
CA VAL A 7 5.52 3.55 6.10
C VAL A 7 5.28 3.04 4.69
N ILE A 8 6.32 3.00 3.86
CA ILE A 8 6.23 2.56 2.47
C ILE A 8 7.05 1.28 2.30
N LEU A 9 6.41 0.21 1.80
CA LEU A 9 7.04 -1.09 1.60
C LEU A 9 6.98 -1.52 0.12
N PRO A 10 8.03 -1.27 -0.67
CA PRO A 10 8.14 -1.75 -2.04
C PRO A 10 8.44 -3.25 -2.13
N PHE A 11 8.04 -3.87 -3.24
CA PHE A 11 8.63 -5.15 -3.64
C PHE A 11 10.09 -4.90 -4.07
N PRO A 12 11.08 -5.70 -3.63
CA PRO A 12 12.51 -5.35 -3.69
C PRO A 12 13.16 -5.54 -5.08
N VAL A 13 12.48 -5.11 -6.14
CA VAL A 13 12.99 -5.05 -7.51
C VAL A 13 12.85 -3.64 -8.09
N GLN A 14 13.77 -3.28 -9.00
CA GLN A 14 13.95 -1.89 -9.44
C GLN A 14 12.71 -1.25 -10.07
N GLY A 15 11.88 -2.04 -10.78
CA GLY A 15 10.62 -1.57 -11.37
C GLY A 15 9.58 -1.11 -10.34
N HIS A 16 9.70 -1.57 -9.10
CA HIS A 16 8.77 -1.27 -8.01
C HIS A 16 9.34 -0.20 -7.04
N ILE A 17 10.64 -0.31 -6.73
CA ILE A 17 11.34 0.62 -5.83
C ILE A 17 11.27 2.05 -6.35
N LYS A 18 11.56 2.30 -7.63
CA LYS A 18 11.65 3.66 -8.17
C LYS A 18 10.31 4.45 -8.10
N PRO A 19 9.17 3.90 -8.54
CA PRO A 19 7.88 4.56 -8.37
C PRO A 19 7.54 4.85 -6.91
N MET A 20 7.76 3.88 -6.01
CA MET A 20 7.43 4.05 -4.60
C MET A 20 8.37 5.02 -3.87
N PHE A 21 9.65 5.08 -4.27
CA PHE A 21 10.58 6.10 -3.81
C PHE A 21 10.17 7.51 -4.27
N ASN A 22 9.69 7.66 -5.50
CA ASN A 22 9.13 8.93 -5.96
C ASN A 22 7.87 9.31 -5.18
N LEU A 23 7.01 8.34 -4.87
CA LEU A 23 5.85 8.56 -3.99
C LEU A 23 6.29 9.03 -2.60
N SER A 24 7.33 8.42 -2.00
CA SER A 24 7.90 8.87 -0.72
C SER A 24 8.27 10.35 -0.76
N LYS A 25 9.00 10.77 -1.80
CA LYS A 25 9.41 12.17 -1.97
C LYS A 25 8.21 13.10 -2.09
N LEU A 26 7.18 12.72 -2.86
CA LEU A 26 5.96 13.51 -3.00
C LEU A 26 5.21 13.66 -1.67
N LEU A 27 5.13 12.60 -0.87
CA LEU A 27 4.52 12.64 0.46
C LEU A 27 5.31 13.54 1.42
N CYS A 28 6.65 13.50 1.39
CA CYS A 28 7.46 14.42 2.19
C CYS A 28 7.23 15.90 1.83
N HIS A 29 7.09 16.20 0.53
CA HIS A 29 6.75 17.55 0.05
C HIS A 29 5.35 17.97 0.49
N ALA A 30 4.41 17.03 0.57
CA ALA A 30 3.06 17.26 1.10
C ALA A 30 3.01 17.36 2.64
N GLY A 31 4.15 17.23 3.33
CA GLY A 31 4.27 17.45 4.77
C GLY A 31 4.17 16.21 5.64
N PHE A 32 4.19 15.00 5.05
CA PHE A 32 4.18 13.73 5.80
C PHE A 32 5.58 13.35 6.29
N ASP A 33 5.63 12.67 7.43
CA ASP A 33 6.80 11.89 7.84
C ASP A 33 6.74 10.55 7.12
N VAL A 34 7.86 10.11 6.54
CA VAL A 34 7.89 8.92 5.67
C VAL A 34 9.05 8.01 6.05
N THR A 35 8.73 6.75 6.29
CA THR A 35 9.72 5.68 6.40
C THR A 35 9.63 4.81 5.16
N LEU A 36 10.67 4.82 4.32
CA LEU A 36 10.77 3.92 3.17
C LEU A 36 11.58 2.68 3.56
N VAL A 37 10.92 1.53 3.51
CA VAL A 37 11.51 0.23 3.76
C VAL A 37 12.19 -0.28 2.50
N ASN A 38 13.40 -0.81 2.63
CA ASN A 38 14.15 -1.46 1.56
C ASN A 38 14.60 -2.85 2.01
N SER A 39 15.04 -3.70 1.07
CA SER A 39 15.86 -4.83 1.48
C SER A 39 17.26 -4.36 1.89
N TYR A 40 17.98 -5.11 2.75
CA TYR A 40 19.38 -4.81 3.09
C TYR A 40 20.24 -4.56 1.84
N HIS A 41 20.10 -5.43 0.83
CA HIS A 41 20.81 -5.31 -0.44
C HIS A 41 20.51 -3.98 -1.16
N ASN A 42 19.23 -3.62 -1.26
CA ASN A 42 18.81 -2.41 -1.97
C ASN A 42 19.19 -1.13 -1.20
N GLN A 43 19.10 -1.14 0.14
CA GLN A 43 19.48 0.01 0.95
C GLN A 43 20.95 0.37 0.77
N VAL A 44 21.85 -0.62 0.87
CA VAL A 44 23.30 -0.39 0.66
C VAL A 44 23.56 0.23 -0.71
N ARG A 45 22.89 -0.27 -1.76
CA ARG A 45 23.06 0.26 -3.12
C ARG A 45 22.52 1.68 -3.25
N ILE A 46 21.35 1.98 -2.71
CA ILE A 46 20.77 3.32 -2.75
C ILE A 46 21.69 4.31 -2.02
N LEU A 47 22.15 3.97 -0.82
CA LEU A 47 23.00 4.83 -0.01
C LEU A 47 24.38 5.09 -0.63
N ASN A 48 24.88 4.16 -1.47
CA ASN A 48 26.12 4.34 -2.24
C ASN A 48 25.93 5.18 -3.51
N LEU A 49 24.70 5.38 -3.98
CA LEU A 49 24.39 6.12 -5.20
C LEU A 49 23.98 7.58 -4.96
N ILE A 50 23.70 7.94 -3.71
CA ILE A 50 23.24 9.29 -3.33
C ILE A 50 24.26 9.97 -2.44
N ASP A 51 24.35 11.30 -2.54
CA ASP A 51 24.94 12.10 -1.47
C ASP A 51 23.93 12.16 -0.32
N GLN A 52 24.27 11.51 0.79
CA GLN A 52 23.35 11.38 1.92
C GLN A 52 23.09 12.70 2.62
N TYR A 53 24.07 13.61 2.64
CA TYR A 53 23.92 14.92 3.28
C TYR A 53 22.99 15.82 2.47
N GLU A 54 23.23 15.91 1.16
CA GLU A 54 22.38 16.65 0.24
C GLU A 54 20.95 16.08 0.23
N PHE A 55 20.84 14.75 0.18
CA PHE A 55 19.56 14.07 0.19
C PHE A 55 18.77 14.33 1.48
N GLN A 56 19.40 14.21 2.65
CA GLN A 56 18.74 14.47 3.93
C GLN A 56 18.35 15.94 4.08
N SER A 57 19.14 16.87 3.53
CA SER A 57 18.80 18.29 3.49
C SER A 57 17.54 18.55 2.64
N GLN A 58 17.42 17.87 1.50
CA GLN A 58 16.25 17.98 0.63
C GLN A 58 15.00 17.26 1.20
N PHE A 59 15.20 16.13 1.90
CA PHE A 59 14.14 15.28 2.41
C PHE A 59 14.30 14.95 3.90
N PRO A 60 14.26 15.95 4.81
CA PRO A 60 14.54 15.74 6.23
C PRO A 60 13.52 14.84 6.94
N ARG A 61 12.34 14.65 6.34
CA ARG A 61 11.24 13.81 6.83
C ARG A 61 11.22 12.40 6.21
N LEU A 62 12.19 12.08 5.37
CA LEU A 62 12.30 10.76 4.75
C LEU A 62 13.40 9.97 5.43
N ARG A 63 13.04 8.82 5.99
CA ARG A 63 13.99 7.88 6.59
C ARG A 63 14.03 6.58 5.78
N PHE A 64 15.22 6.05 5.57
CA PHE A 64 15.41 4.69 5.06
C PHE A 64 15.56 3.71 6.21
N VAL A 65 14.85 2.59 6.11
CA VAL A 65 15.01 1.43 6.99
C VAL A 65 15.09 0.18 6.14
N SER A 66 15.73 -0.86 6.65
CA SER A 66 15.93 -2.10 5.90
C SER A 66 15.46 -3.32 6.66
N ILE A 67 14.98 -4.31 5.89
CA ILE A 67 14.62 -5.66 6.34
C ILE A 67 15.25 -6.70 5.41
N SER A 68 15.23 -7.97 5.80
CA SER A 68 15.67 -9.07 4.96
C SER A 68 14.71 -9.32 3.80
N ASP A 69 15.27 -9.57 2.61
CA ASP A 69 14.54 -10.12 1.47
C ASP A 69 14.60 -11.65 1.40
N GLY A 70 15.22 -12.29 2.39
CA GLY A 70 15.35 -13.75 2.48
C GLY A 70 16.39 -14.37 1.55
N LEU A 71 17.16 -13.56 0.81
CA LEU A 71 18.21 -14.04 -0.09
C LEU A 71 19.60 -13.71 0.44
N PRO A 72 20.62 -14.56 0.15
CA PRO A 72 21.99 -14.28 0.57
C PRO A 72 22.56 -13.03 -0.12
N SER A 73 23.61 -12.45 0.44
CA SER A 73 24.15 -11.15 -0.01
C SER A 73 24.72 -11.18 -1.42
N ASP A 74 25.24 -12.32 -1.87
CA ASP A 74 25.80 -12.58 -3.20
C ASP A 74 24.75 -12.90 -4.27
N HIS A 75 23.48 -13.07 -3.88
CA HIS A 75 22.40 -13.33 -4.83
C HIS A 75 22.22 -12.17 -5.84
N PRO A 76 22.14 -12.42 -7.16
CA PRO A 76 22.15 -11.37 -8.18
C PRO A 76 20.89 -10.52 -8.21
N ARG A 77 19.73 -11.05 -7.76
CA ARG A 77 18.44 -10.34 -7.66
C ARG A 77 18.02 -9.65 -8.98
N ALA A 78 18.42 -10.21 -10.11
CA ALA A 78 18.24 -9.63 -11.44
C ALA A 78 17.96 -10.74 -12.45
N GLY A 79 17.39 -10.36 -13.60
CA GLY A 79 17.08 -11.31 -14.67
C GLY A 79 16.12 -12.41 -14.20
N PRO A 80 16.26 -13.64 -14.71
CA PRO A 80 15.44 -14.77 -14.28
C PRO A 80 15.49 -15.02 -12.77
N GLN A 81 16.62 -14.78 -12.11
CA GLN A 81 16.78 -14.99 -10.66
C GLN A 81 15.98 -13.99 -9.81
N ALA A 82 15.46 -12.90 -10.39
CA ALA A 82 14.56 -12.00 -9.66
C ALA A 82 13.26 -12.70 -9.22
N THR A 83 12.89 -13.84 -9.84
CA THR A 83 11.70 -14.59 -9.44
C THR A 83 11.81 -15.20 -8.05
N ASP A 84 13.04 -15.45 -7.57
CA ASP A 84 13.27 -16.05 -6.25
C ASP A 84 12.78 -15.13 -5.11
N LEU A 85 12.75 -13.81 -5.37
CA LEU A 85 12.24 -12.80 -4.43
C LEU A 85 10.75 -12.98 -4.13
N PHE A 86 9.93 -13.52 -5.05
CA PHE A 86 8.51 -13.74 -4.78
C PHE A 86 8.31 -14.75 -3.64
N GLY A 87 9.11 -15.82 -3.62
CA GLY A 87 9.05 -16.82 -2.57
C GLY A 87 9.76 -16.37 -1.29
N SER A 88 10.97 -15.82 -1.43
CA SER A 88 11.81 -15.50 -0.27
C SER A 88 11.24 -14.36 0.58
N THR A 89 10.68 -13.32 -0.04
CA THR A 89 10.11 -12.18 0.71
C THR A 89 8.85 -12.58 1.49
N VAL A 90 8.00 -13.43 0.91
CA VAL A 90 6.82 -13.97 1.61
C VAL A 90 7.23 -14.82 2.82
N ALA A 91 8.29 -15.63 2.66
CA ALA A 91 8.75 -16.53 3.71
C ALA A 91 9.49 -15.81 4.86
N VAL A 92 10.23 -14.74 4.57
CA VAL A 92 11.18 -14.14 5.52
C VAL A 92 10.84 -12.69 5.90
N SER A 93 10.32 -11.88 4.99
CA SER A 93 10.17 -10.44 5.24
C SER A 93 9.00 -10.09 6.15
N LYS A 94 7.95 -10.92 6.24
CA LYS A 94 6.78 -10.66 7.09
C LYS A 94 7.14 -10.47 8.58
N PRO A 95 7.85 -11.39 9.26
CA PRO A 95 8.22 -11.21 10.66
C PRO A 95 9.11 -9.97 10.89
N GLU A 96 10.13 -9.74 10.04
CA GLU A 96 10.98 -8.55 10.19
C GLU A 96 10.22 -7.24 9.96
N PHE A 97 9.28 -7.22 9.00
CA PHE A 97 8.42 -6.07 8.80
C PHE A 97 7.49 -5.83 9.99
N ARG A 98 6.94 -6.89 10.59
CA ARG A 98 6.14 -6.80 11.81
C ARG A 98 6.95 -6.21 12.96
N ASP A 99 8.15 -6.72 13.20
CA ASP A 99 9.03 -6.25 14.27
C ASP A 99 9.45 -4.78 14.06
N LEU A 100 9.68 -4.38 12.80
CA LEU A 100 9.85 -2.99 12.44
C LEU A 100 8.61 -2.15 12.81
N ILE A 101 7.40 -2.58 12.46
CA ILE A 101 6.19 -1.85 12.85
C ILE A 101 6.06 -1.73 14.37
N VAL A 102 6.36 -2.79 15.14
CA VAL A 102 6.40 -2.74 16.61
C VAL A 102 7.35 -1.64 17.08
N SER A 103 8.59 -1.62 16.59
CA SER A 103 9.57 -0.60 17.02
C SER A 103 9.10 0.81 16.68
N LEU A 104 8.41 1.00 15.55
CA LEU A 104 7.88 2.30 15.14
C LEU A 104 6.67 2.75 15.96
N VAL A 105 5.84 1.82 16.41
CA VAL A 105 4.68 2.12 17.28
C VAL A 105 5.16 2.54 18.67
N GLU A 106 6.30 2.01 19.13
CA GLU A 106 6.92 2.38 20.40
C GLU A 106 7.66 3.73 20.37
N GLU A 107 7.98 4.25 19.18
CA GLU A 107 8.52 5.61 19.00
C GLU A 107 7.44 6.68 19.28
N GLU A 108 7.85 7.92 19.58
CA GLU A 108 6.91 9.04 19.81
C GLU A 108 6.00 9.35 18.61
N LYS A 109 6.30 8.82 17.42
CA LYS A 109 5.56 9.04 16.18
C LYS A 109 5.14 7.73 15.52
N ALA A 110 4.13 7.09 16.11
CA ALA A 110 3.56 5.84 15.60
C ALA A 110 3.09 5.99 14.13
N PRO A 111 3.30 4.98 13.28
CA PRO A 111 2.78 4.99 11.92
C PRO A 111 1.25 5.11 11.88
N THR A 112 0.76 5.99 11.02
CA THR A 112 -0.69 6.18 10.80
C THR A 112 -1.20 5.46 9.55
N CYS A 113 -0.28 5.16 8.62
CA CYS A 113 -0.57 4.48 7.37
C CYS A 113 0.61 3.65 6.87
N ILE A 114 0.30 2.50 6.28
CA ILE A 114 1.22 1.67 5.50
C ILE A 114 0.80 1.71 4.04
N VAL A 115 1.72 2.09 3.15
CA VAL A 115 1.57 1.98 1.70
C VAL A 115 2.45 0.84 1.22
N ALA A 116 1.84 -0.31 0.93
CA ALA A 116 2.55 -1.50 0.49
C ALA A 116 2.45 -1.69 -1.02
N ASP A 117 3.51 -2.19 -1.64
CA ASP A 117 3.41 -2.77 -2.97
C ASP A 117 2.40 -3.92 -2.94
N GLY A 118 1.55 -4.02 -3.97
CA GLY A 118 0.53 -5.05 -4.00
C GLY A 118 1.07 -6.50 -4.08
N ILE A 119 2.37 -6.72 -4.35
CA ILE A 119 3.01 -8.04 -4.20
C ILE A 119 3.32 -8.32 -2.72
N MET A 120 3.64 -7.29 -1.94
CA MET A 120 3.97 -7.37 -0.51
C MET A 120 2.70 -7.40 0.35
N SER A 121 1.72 -8.22 -0.02
CA SER A 121 0.38 -8.22 0.57
C SER A 121 0.36 -8.56 2.07
N PHE A 122 1.40 -9.25 2.58
CA PHE A 122 1.53 -9.54 4.00
C PHE A 122 1.54 -8.29 4.89
N ALA A 123 1.91 -7.13 4.33
CA ALA A 123 1.90 -5.86 5.05
C ALA A 123 0.49 -5.39 5.42
N VAL A 124 -0.54 -5.86 4.70
CA VAL A 124 -1.95 -5.62 5.05
C VAL A 124 -2.30 -6.36 6.34
N ASP A 125 -1.90 -7.63 6.46
CA ASP A 125 -2.12 -8.41 7.68
C ASP A 125 -1.43 -7.76 8.89
N VAL A 126 -0.19 -7.28 8.71
CA VAL A 126 0.56 -6.57 9.76
C VAL A 126 -0.13 -5.25 10.11
N ALA A 127 -0.58 -4.48 9.12
CA ALA A 127 -1.30 -3.23 9.38
C ALA A 127 -2.58 -3.46 10.19
N GLU A 128 -3.34 -4.52 9.88
CA GLU A 128 -4.55 -4.90 10.61
C GLU A 128 -4.25 -5.26 12.07
N GLU A 129 -3.17 -5.99 12.33
CA GLU A 129 -2.71 -6.35 13.69
C GLU A 129 -2.53 -5.12 14.59
N PHE A 130 -2.00 -4.02 14.03
CA PHE A 130 -1.72 -2.78 14.76
C PHE A 130 -2.77 -1.69 14.55
N GLN A 131 -3.90 -2.01 13.90
CA GLN A 131 -4.98 -1.05 13.56
C GLN A 131 -4.49 0.17 12.75
N ILE A 132 -3.51 -0.04 11.88
CA ILE A 132 -2.94 0.97 10.98
C ILE A 132 -3.66 0.90 9.62
N HIS A 133 -3.91 2.06 8.99
CA HIS A 133 -4.52 2.10 7.67
C HIS A 133 -3.57 1.53 6.60
N ALA A 134 -4.01 0.53 5.83
CA ALA A 134 -3.23 -0.03 4.73
C ALA A 134 -3.73 0.45 3.36
N ILE A 135 -2.81 0.83 2.48
CA ILE A 135 -3.06 1.13 1.07
C ILE A 135 -2.16 0.22 0.24
N THR A 136 -2.74 -0.49 -0.74
CA THR A 136 -1.96 -1.27 -1.70
C THR A 136 -1.71 -0.45 -2.97
N PHE A 137 -0.46 -0.39 -3.40
CA PHE A 137 -0.02 0.35 -4.58
C PHE A 137 0.44 -0.62 -5.67
N ARG A 138 -0.10 -0.49 -6.88
CA ARG A 138 0.29 -1.29 -8.04
C ARG A 138 1.19 -0.45 -8.95
N THR A 139 2.41 -0.94 -9.16
CA THR A 139 3.45 -0.28 -9.97
C THR A 139 3.38 -0.65 -11.45
N TYR A 140 2.53 -1.62 -11.80
CA TYR A 140 2.24 -2.04 -13.17
C TYR A 140 0.85 -1.56 -13.63
N ASN A 141 0.58 -1.70 -14.94
CA ASN A 141 -0.60 -1.09 -15.55
C ASN A 141 -1.94 -1.66 -15.03
N ALA A 142 -3.00 -0.85 -15.18
CA ALA A 142 -4.34 -1.18 -14.70
C ALA A 142 -4.90 -2.48 -15.34
N THR A 143 -4.60 -2.72 -16.62
CA THR A 143 -5.04 -3.92 -17.35
C THR A 143 -4.45 -5.19 -16.74
N CYS A 144 -3.15 -5.19 -16.43
CA CYS A 144 -2.47 -6.31 -15.77
C CYS A 144 -3.05 -6.55 -14.38
N THR A 145 -3.30 -5.49 -13.61
CA THR A 145 -3.99 -5.60 -12.30
C THR A 145 -5.36 -6.26 -12.44
N TRP A 146 -6.14 -5.84 -13.44
CA TRP A 146 -7.46 -6.41 -13.72
C TRP A 146 -7.36 -7.91 -14.05
N VAL A 147 -6.42 -8.31 -14.91
CA VAL A 147 -6.17 -9.72 -15.23
C VAL A 147 -5.79 -10.52 -13.98
N CYS A 148 -4.89 -10.01 -13.14
CA CYS A 148 -4.50 -10.68 -11.90
C CYS A 148 -5.70 -10.92 -10.96
N PHE A 149 -6.61 -9.97 -10.83
CA PHE A 149 -7.84 -10.15 -10.02
C PHE A 149 -8.80 -11.18 -10.60
N HIS A 150 -8.74 -11.43 -11.90
CA HIS A 150 -9.60 -12.40 -12.58
C HIS A 150 -8.91 -13.74 -12.87
N LEU A 151 -7.64 -13.91 -12.47
CA LEU A 151 -6.85 -15.10 -12.82
C LEU A 151 -7.53 -16.40 -12.42
N GLN A 152 -8.05 -16.50 -11.19
CA GLN A 152 -8.77 -17.69 -10.73
C GLN A 152 -10.02 -17.99 -11.58
N LYS A 153 -10.74 -16.96 -12.02
CA LYS A 153 -11.91 -17.12 -12.91
C LYS A 153 -11.49 -17.56 -14.30
N LEU A 154 -10.38 -17.02 -14.82
CA LEU A 154 -9.81 -17.44 -16.10
C LEU A 154 -9.42 -18.92 -16.05
N VAL A 155 -8.75 -19.37 -14.98
CA VAL A 155 -8.44 -20.79 -14.76
C VAL A 155 -9.72 -21.62 -14.67
N HIS A 156 -10.68 -21.20 -13.84
CA HIS A 156 -11.94 -21.94 -13.66
C HIS A 156 -12.74 -22.10 -14.95
N ASN A 157 -12.72 -21.08 -15.81
CA ASN A 157 -13.42 -21.09 -17.09
C ASN A 157 -12.63 -21.83 -18.19
N GLY A 158 -11.44 -22.35 -17.91
CA GLY A 158 -10.58 -22.99 -18.90
C GLY A 158 -9.99 -22.01 -19.92
N GLU A 159 -9.95 -20.72 -19.60
CA GLU A 159 -9.38 -19.66 -20.45
C GLU A 159 -7.84 -19.64 -20.37
N ILE A 160 -7.26 -20.23 -19.32
CA ILE A 160 -5.82 -20.43 -19.16
C ILE A 160 -5.53 -21.81 -18.52
N PRO A 161 -4.41 -22.47 -18.88
CA PRO A 161 -3.37 -22.02 -19.83
C PRO A 161 -3.87 -21.98 -21.28
N PHE A 162 -3.35 -21.04 -22.07
CA PHE A 162 -3.65 -20.94 -23.50
C PHE A 162 -3.17 -22.20 -24.23
N GLN A 163 -3.93 -22.65 -25.23
CA GLN A 163 -3.51 -23.77 -26.06
C GLN A 163 -2.57 -23.29 -27.19
N GLU A 164 -1.64 -24.15 -27.62
CA GLU A 164 -0.56 -23.80 -28.58
C GLU A 164 -1.05 -23.29 -29.95
N ASN A 165 -2.34 -23.50 -30.28
CA ASN A 165 -2.95 -23.10 -31.55
C ASN A 165 -4.14 -22.14 -31.38
N GLU A 166 -4.29 -21.50 -30.22
CA GLU A 166 -5.36 -20.54 -29.99
C GLU A 166 -5.06 -19.19 -30.65
N ASP A 167 -6.12 -18.56 -31.16
CA ASP A 167 -6.06 -17.19 -31.64
C ASP A 167 -5.80 -16.24 -30.46
N MET A 168 -4.60 -15.65 -30.43
CA MET A 168 -4.16 -14.73 -29.38
C MET A 168 -4.93 -13.40 -29.38
N GLU A 169 -5.69 -13.11 -30.45
CA GLU A 169 -6.58 -11.95 -30.56
C GLU A 169 -8.02 -12.27 -30.11
N ARG A 170 -8.30 -13.53 -29.72
CA ARG A 170 -9.61 -13.95 -29.24
C ARG A 170 -9.99 -13.15 -28.00
N GLN A 171 -11.06 -12.38 -28.09
CA GLN A 171 -11.57 -11.63 -26.94
C GLN A 171 -12.04 -12.57 -25.83
N ILE A 172 -11.37 -12.51 -24.69
CA ILE A 172 -11.82 -13.17 -23.47
C ILE A 172 -12.94 -12.32 -22.87
N THR A 173 -14.18 -12.63 -23.23
CA THR A 173 -15.34 -12.06 -22.53
C THR A 173 -15.46 -12.71 -21.16
N CYS A 174 -15.00 -12.02 -20.12
CA CYS A 174 -15.44 -12.33 -18.77
C CYS A 174 -16.96 -12.16 -18.77
N LYS A 175 -17.73 -13.27 -18.80
CA LYS A 175 -19.20 -13.24 -18.75
C LYS A 175 -19.57 -12.30 -17.61
N LYS A 176 -20.40 -11.28 -17.92
CA LYS A 176 -20.85 -10.27 -16.95
C LYS A 176 -21.42 -10.96 -15.73
N SER A 177 -20.58 -11.18 -14.72
CA SER A 177 -20.99 -11.58 -13.39
C SER A 177 -20.53 -10.50 -12.43
N TYR A 178 -21.23 -9.39 -12.64
CA TYR A 178 -21.63 -8.31 -11.75
C TYR A 178 -20.58 -7.38 -11.15
N ASP A 179 -20.92 -6.09 -11.35
CA ASP A 179 -20.76 -4.91 -10.52
C ASP A 179 -19.49 -4.83 -9.71
N ALA A 180 -18.64 -3.84 -10.02
CA ALA A 180 -17.88 -2.94 -9.14
C ALA A 180 -17.64 -3.29 -7.65
N LYS A 181 -17.69 -4.56 -7.24
CA LYS A 181 -17.62 -5.06 -5.88
C LYS A 181 -16.19 -5.25 -5.43
N ILE A 182 -15.24 -5.31 -6.36
CA ILE A 182 -13.83 -5.14 -6.03
C ILE A 182 -13.59 -3.73 -5.45
N PHE A 183 -14.31 -2.70 -5.92
CA PHE A 183 -14.32 -1.38 -5.26
C PHE A 183 -15.22 -1.34 -4.02
N GLN A 184 -16.32 -2.10 -3.99
CA GLN A 184 -17.22 -2.16 -2.84
C GLN A 184 -16.59 -2.85 -1.61
N VAL A 185 -15.72 -3.86 -1.76
CA VAL A 185 -15.00 -4.45 -0.61
C VAL A 185 -14.11 -3.42 0.10
N PHE A 186 -13.57 -2.43 -0.62
CA PHE A 186 -12.88 -1.29 -0.03
C PHE A 186 -13.82 -0.19 0.51
N ALA A 187 -15.08 -0.16 0.09
CA ALA A 187 -16.10 0.78 0.59
C ALA A 187 -16.88 0.22 1.81
N ASP A 188 -17.09 -1.09 1.87
CA ASP A 188 -17.84 -1.76 2.94
C ASP A 188 -17.04 -1.86 4.24
N SER A 189 -15.70 -1.77 4.17
CA SER A 189 -14.86 -1.57 5.37
C SER A 189 -15.12 -0.21 6.02
N LYS A 190 -15.55 0.82 5.28
CA LYS A 190 -15.98 2.11 5.85
C LYS A 190 -17.40 2.08 6.41
N SER A 191 -18.28 1.18 5.96
CA SER A 191 -19.65 1.09 6.49
C SER A 191 -19.75 0.24 7.75
N ASN A 192 -18.88 -0.78 7.93
CA ASN A 192 -18.85 -1.59 9.16
C ASN A 192 -18.27 -0.85 10.38
N LEU A 193 -17.64 0.31 10.18
CA LEU A 193 -17.24 1.23 11.25
C LEU A 193 -18.36 2.17 11.72
N LYS A 194 -19.54 2.16 11.09
CA LYS A 194 -20.71 2.98 11.49
C LYS A 194 -21.85 2.19 12.14
N SER A 195 -21.72 0.86 12.28
CA SER A 195 -22.77 0.00 12.84
C SER A 195 -22.49 -0.55 14.23
N ASP A 196 -21.41 -0.14 14.91
CA ASP A 196 -21.25 -0.47 16.33
C ASP A 196 -21.91 0.61 17.21
N SER A 197 -23.17 0.38 17.54
CA SER A 197 -24.01 1.28 18.34
C SER A 197 -23.85 1.09 19.86
N SER A 198 -22.76 0.49 20.35
CA SER A 198 -22.64 0.19 21.79
C SER A 198 -21.94 1.27 22.66
N LEU A 199 -21.53 2.43 22.11
CA LEU A 199 -20.79 3.45 22.89
C LEU A 199 -21.43 4.86 22.88
N ARG A 200 -22.76 4.94 22.71
CA ARG A 200 -23.52 6.20 22.95
C ARG A 200 -24.59 6.03 24.02
N SER A 201 -24.17 5.69 25.24
CA SER A 201 -24.86 6.16 26.44
C SER A 201 -23.81 6.91 27.26
N HIS A 202 -24.18 8.04 27.84
CA HIS A 202 -23.30 9.05 28.47
C HIS A 202 -22.83 10.20 27.56
N SER A 203 -23.78 10.89 26.91
CA SER A 203 -23.83 12.36 27.00
C SER A 203 -25.13 12.87 26.37
N GLN A 204 -26.22 12.80 27.12
CA GLN A 204 -27.40 13.64 26.88
C GLN A 204 -27.94 14.09 28.24
N HIS A 205 -27.29 15.12 28.79
CA HIS A 205 -28.00 16.09 29.61
C HIS A 205 -27.52 17.47 29.19
N LEU A 206 -28.43 18.20 28.53
CA LEU A 206 -28.70 19.65 28.62
C LEU A 206 -28.96 20.28 27.25
N GLY A 207 -30.16 20.85 27.12
CA GLY A 207 -30.53 21.94 26.21
C GLY A 207 -30.66 21.55 24.74
N GLY A 208 -31.80 21.69 24.07
CA GLY A 208 -32.71 22.83 24.14
C GLY A 208 -32.90 23.29 22.70
N ALA A 209 -34.12 23.11 22.19
CA ALA A 209 -34.51 23.31 20.81
C ALA A 209 -34.28 24.75 20.30
N ARG A 210 -33.88 24.88 19.03
CA ARG A 210 -34.37 25.93 18.11
C ARG A 210 -33.98 25.61 16.66
N SER A 211 -35.01 25.50 15.83
CA SER A 211 -35.03 25.74 14.37
C SER A 211 -35.78 27.08 14.16
N PRO A 212 -35.92 27.71 12.97
CA PRO A 212 -35.49 27.34 11.61
C PRO A 212 -34.91 28.51 10.76
N ASN A 213 -34.62 28.20 9.49
CA ASN A 213 -34.79 29.01 8.27
C ASN A 213 -33.58 29.70 7.62
N ALA A 214 -33.41 29.28 6.34
CA ALA A 214 -33.22 30.06 5.12
C ALA A 214 -31.95 30.91 4.97
N LEU A 215 -31.17 30.58 3.93
CA LEU A 215 -30.98 31.47 2.78
C LEU A 215 -30.14 30.80 1.68
N THR A 216 -30.74 30.73 0.51
CA THR A 216 -30.14 30.41 -0.78
C THR A 216 -29.43 31.64 -1.36
N SER A 217 -28.18 31.50 -1.79
CA SER A 217 -27.61 32.29 -2.91
C SER A 217 -26.28 31.69 -3.38
N PRO A 218 -26.05 31.52 -4.69
CA PRO A 218 -24.78 31.03 -5.25
C PRO A 218 -23.76 32.17 -5.43
N ILE A 219 -22.50 31.91 -5.06
CA ILE A 219 -21.38 32.83 -5.24
C ILE A 219 -20.68 32.49 -6.57
N ASN A 220 -20.64 33.47 -7.48
CA ASN A 220 -19.73 33.51 -8.62
C ASN A 220 -18.32 33.86 -8.11
N LEU A 221 -17.31 33.16 -8.62
CA LEU A 221 -15.89 33.49 -8.47
C LEU A 221 -15.37 34.15 -9.77
N PRO A 222 -14.39 35.06 -9.67
CA PRO A 222 -13.72 35.67 -10.82
C PRO A 222 -12.81 34.70 -11.58
#